data_AF-A0A3N6MNH5-F1
#
_entry.id   AF-A0A3N6MNH5-F1
#
_cell.length_a   1.000
_cell.length_b   1.000
_cell.length_c   1.000
_cell.angle_alpha   90.00
_cell.angle_beta   90.00
_cell.angle_gamma   90.00
#
_symmetry.space_group_name_H-M   'P 1'
#
loop_
_entity.id
_entity.type
_entity.pdbx_description
1 polymer ?
#
loop_
_entity_poly.entity_id
_entity_poly.type
_entity_poly.pdbx_seq_one_letter_code
_entity_poly.pdbx_strand_id
1 'polypeptide(L)' 'MTVSENPVNTLPERCESCDGVTQHVVTVQLITEGDSADNSPYSREPYRIAECQRCGETQTLRMNDA' A
#
# COMPACT_ATOMS: atom_id res chain seq x y z
N MET A 1 17.78 -18.40 -18.05
CA MET A 1 17.12 -17.11 -17.77
C MET A 1 16.38 -17.28 -16.46
N THR A 2 16.92 -16.78 -15.35
CA THR A 2 16.27 -16.85 -14.04
C THR A 2 15.42 -15.60 -13.89
N VAL A 3 14.10 -15.75 -14.03
CA VAL A 3 13.18 -14.67 -13.67
C VAL A 3 13.18 -14.65 -12.14
N SER A 4 13.72 -13.60 -11.55
CA SER A 4 13.54 -13.35 -10.12
C SER A 4 12.07 -12.99 -9.93
N GLU A 5 11.23 -14.01 -9.73
CA GLU A 5 9.83 -13.85 -9.38
C GLU A 5 9.81 -13.22 -7.99
N ASN A 6 9.85 -11.89 -7.95
CA ASN A 6 9.56 -11.15 -6.72
C ASN A 6 8.12 -11.55 -6.35
N PRO A 7 7.89 -12.23 -5.22
CA PRO A 7 6.54 -12.64 -4.85
C PRO A 7 5.74 -11.37 -4.62
N VAL A 8 4.93 -11.00 -5.61
CA VAL A 8 3.95 -9.94 -5.47
C VAL A 8 3.00 -10.43 -4.38
N ASN A 9 3.01 -9.75 -3.23
CA ASN A 9 2.24 -10.16 -2.07
C ASN A 9 0.76 -9.89 -2.34
N THR A 10 0.12 -10.86 -2.99
CA THR A 10 -1.30 -10.83 -3.32
C THR A 10 -2.09 -11.51 -2.23
N LEU A 11 -3.09 -10.80 -1.71
CA LEU A 11 -3.91 -11.23 -0.59
C LEU A 11 -5.39 -11.08 -0.99
N PRO A 12 -6.26 -12.05 -0.67
CA PRO A 12 -7.68 -11.92 -0.90
C PRO A 12 -8.28 -10.89 0.08
N GLU A 13 -8.78 -9.77 -0.43
CA GLU A 13 -9.41 -8.69 0.35
C GLU A 13 -10.74 -8.26 -0.26
N ARG A 14 -11.61 -7.66 0.56
CA ARG A 14 -12.88 -7.14 0.08
C ARG A 14 -12.65 -5.81 -0.64
N CYS A 15 -12.99 -5.77 -1.93
CA CYS A 15 -13.01 -4.57 -2.73
C CYS A 15 -14.40 -3.94 -2.68
N GLU A 16 -14.49 -2.68 -2.30
CA GLU A 16 -15.74 -1.93 -2.29
C GLU A 16 -16.25 -1.66 -3.72
N SER A 17 -15.33 -1.36 -4.66
CA SER A 17 -15.67 -1.11 -6.07
C SER A 17 -16.17 -2.37 -6.81
N CYS A 18 -15.75 -3.57 -6.40
CA CYS A 18 -16.22 -4.84 -6.97
C CYS A 18 -17.36 -5.49 -6.16
N ASP A 19 -17.69 -4.93 -5.00
CA ASP A 19 -18.60 -5.50 -3.99
C ASP A 19 -18.32 -6.98 -3.66
N GLY A 20 -17.05 -7.34 -3.47
CA GLY A 20 -16.67 -8.74 -3.28
C GLY A 20 -15.22 -8.96 -2.88
N VAL A 21 -14.87 -10.20 -2.55
CA VAL A 21 -13.49 -10.59 -2.27
C VAL A 21 -12.73 -10.76 -3.57
N THR A 22 -11.62 -10.03 -3.72
CA THR A 22 -10.77 -10.04 -4.91
C THR A 22 -9.30 -10.15 -4.49
N GLN A 23 -8.40 -10.44 -5.43
CA GLN A 23 -6.97 -10.40 -5.14
C GLN A 23 -6.49 -8.96 -5.13
N HIS A 24 -5.86 -8.54 -4.03
CA HIS A 24 -5.22 -7.24 -3.89
C HIS A 24 -3.72 -7.42 -3.77
N VAL A 25 -2.94 -6.59 -4.45
CA VAL A 25 -1.50 -6.47 -4.25
C VAL A 25 -1.27 -5.51 -3.11
N VAL A 26 -0.66 -5.99 -2.02
CA VAL A 26 -0.39 -5.16 -0.84
C VAL A 26 1.08 -4.84 -0.77
N THR A 27 1.39 -3.54 -0.77
CA THR A 27 2.74 -3.00 -0.65
C THR A 27 2.80 -2.05 0.54
N VAL A 28 3.89 -2.10 1.31
CA VAL A 28 4.15 -1.09 2.34
C VAL A 28 5.15 -0.08 1.78
N GLN A 29 4.76 1.19 1.72
CA GLN A 29 5.62 2.29 1.32
C GLN A 29 5.88 3.20 2.52
N LEU A 30 7.13 3.60 2.73
CA LEU A 30 7.47 4.62 3.72
C LEU A 30 7.40 5.97 3.03
N ILE A 31 6.43 6.80 3.40
CA ILE A 31 6.30 8.16 2.89
C ILE A 31 6.89 9.09 3.96
N THR A 32 7.77 9.99 3.54
CA THR A 32 8.29 11.03 4.41
C THR A 32 7.33 12.21 4.33
N GLU A 33 6.59 12.46 5.40
CA GLU A 33 5.72 13.63 5.50
C GLU A 33 6.52 14.78 6.12
N GLY A 34 7.00 15.72 5.29
CA GLY A 34 7.82 16.83 5.77
C GLY A 34 8.55 17.61 4.68
N ASP A 35 7.82 18.29 3.80
CA ASP A 35 8.40 19.27 2.85
C ASP A 35 8.24 20.73 3.36
N SER A 36 8.16 20.92 4.67
CA SER A 36 8.05 22.24 5.29
C SER A 36 9.29 22.48 6.14
N ALA A 37 10.11 23.46 5.73
CA ALA A 37 11.44 23.80 6.24
C ALA A 37 11.53 24.17 7.74
N ASP A 38 10.51 23.91 8.54
CA ASP A 38 10.39 24.34 9.94
C ASP A 38 10.09 23.19 10.92
N ASN A 39 9.87 21.95 10.46
CA ASN A 39 9.54 20.83 11.35
C ASN A 39 10.44 19.59 11.16
N SER A 40 10.96 19.13 12.30
CA SER A 40 11.80 17.94 12.58
C SER A 40 11.84 16.84 11.48
N PRO A 41 13.01 16.52 10.89
CA PRO A 41 13.09 15.75 9.62
C PRO A 41 12.98 14.21 9.75
N TYR A 42 12.10 13.65 10.59
CA TYR A 42 12.17 12.20 10.88
C TYR A 42 10.85 11.42 11.07
N SER A 43 9.69 11.94 10.69
CA SER A 43 8.47 11.10 10.63
C SER A 43 8.38 10.37 9.30
N ARG A 44 9.05 9.20 9.20
CA ARG A 44 8.83 8.25 8.10
C ARG A 44 7.61 7.41 8.45
N GLU A 45 6.56 7.60 7.69
CA GLU A 45 5.27 7.03 8.00
C GLU A 45 5.02 5.82 7.09
N PRO A 46 4.81 4.61 7.64
CA PRO A 46 4.42 3.46 6.84
C PRO A 46 2.97 3.60 6.33
N TYR A 47 2.82 3.51 5.03
CA TYR A 47 1.56 3.43 4.31
C TYR A 47 1.39 2.03 3.73
N ARG A 48 0.27 1.39 4.04
CA ARG A 48 -0.20 0.20 3.37
C ARG A 48 -0.96 0.61 2.11
N ILE A 49 -0.55 0.08 0.97
CA ILE A 49 -1.17 0.35 -0.33
C ILE A 49 -1.69 -0.97 -0.84
N ALA A 50 -3.01 -1.10 -0.98
CA ALA A 50 -3.68 -2.29 -1.48
C ALA A 50 -4.33 -2.00 -2.84
N GLU A 51 -3.81 -2.58 -3.91
CA GLU A 51 -4.32 -2.41 -5.27
C GLU A 51 -5.13 -3.64 -5.71
N CYS A 52 -6.41 -3.45 -6.02
CA CYS A 52 -7.28 -4.51 -6.52
C CYS A 52 -6.84 -4.95 -7.93
N GLN A 53 -6.46 -6.21 -8.09
CA GLN A 53 -6.08 -6.78 -9.40
C GLN A 53 -7.28 -7.02 -10.32
N ARG A 54 -8.51 -6.80 -9.84
CA ARG A 54 -9.74 -6.96 -10.64
C ARG A 54 -10.19 -5.66 -11.29
N CYS A 55 -10.26 -4.57 -10.53
CA CYS A 55 -10.73 -3.27 -11.02
C CYS A 55 -9.65 -2.17 -11.06
N GLY A 56 -8.49 -2.38 -10.44
CA GLY A 56 -7.41 -1.39 -10.34
C GLY A 56 -7.57 -0.40 -9.18
N GLU A 57 -8.61 -0.53 -8.35
CA GLU A 57 -8.84 0.37 -7.21
C GLU A 57 -7.68 0.28 -6.20
N THR A 58 -7.13 1.42 -5.79
CA THR A 58 -6.01 1.48 -4.84
C THR A 58 -6.45 2.09 -3.53
N GLN A 59 -6.27 1.36 -2.43
CA GLN A 59 -6.59 1.82 -1.09
C GLN A 59 -5.30 2.09 -0.30
N THR A 60 -5.17 3.29 0.24
CA THR A 60 -4.03 3.72 1.07
C THR A 60 -4.47 3.76 2.54
N LEU A 61 -3.78 3.03 3.41
CA LEU A 61 -3.98 3.04 4.86
C LEU A 61 -2.69 3.48 5.55
N ARG A 62 -2.74 4.59 6.29
CA ARG A 62 -1.64 5.03 7.17
C ARG A 62 -1.59 4.09 8.38
N MET A 63 -0.41 3.56 8.71
CA MET A 63 -0.24 2.54 9.76
C MET A 63 0.22 3.11 11.12
N ASN A 64 0.14 4.43 11.34
CA ASN A 64 0.69 5.10 12.54
C ASN A 64 -0.28 5.33 13.71
N ASP A 65 -1.52 4.83 13.67
CA ASP A 65 -2.43 4.93 14.83
C ASP A 65 -2.15 3.80 15.85
N ALA A 66 -1.00 3.89 16.53
CA ALA A 66 -0.64 3.05 17.69
C ALA A 66 -0.66 3.87 19.00
#